data_AF-A0A4P9K6T2-F1
#
_entry.id   AF-A0A4P9K6T2-F1
#
_cell.length_a   1.000
_cell.length_b   1.000
_cell.length_c   1.000
_cell.angle_alpha   90.00
_cell.angle_beta   90.00
_cell.angle_gamma   90.00
#
_symmetry.space_group_name_H-M   'P 1'
#
loop_
_entity.id
_entity.type
_entity.pdbx_description
1 polymer ?
#
loop_
_entity_poly.entity_id
_entity_poly.type
_entity_poly.pdbx_seq_one_letter_code
_entity_poly.pdbx_strand_id
1 'polypeptide(L)'
;MHKDKHSKQKGFAFLLIIVVIAIVTSLWISTRFEYIISFFKSYELEERETELTWAKDRLLQYAVLHPEVYLTDSSNAGQSAESIPAPGYFPCPDLDGDGDINSLNYETQCQNSVDFGGDGFVPDPDLAAGLGSCNGTDLCLGYLPRGISERHLYFAEQAKYYYFLDERFAFRNGDHAAKAPTGAAIQYIPMNPSEFNVAGSSPVLSINGKTGYVVVLIDPGLDGQLNGENADGDGDFQYNPLNSLMNDADNTDVVIGIHYDEWLNWVARRVCSEHQRFDGGNGDENNDGNTDAADEIYTGIDETIGHWFNDYDLATDRYGADWRGWVSQCPEDAYPQ
;
A
#
# COMPACT_ATOMS: atom_id res chain seq x y z
N MET A 1 -90.60 29.03 18.24
CA MET A 1 -90.01 27.74 18.67
C MET A 1 -88.94 27.36 17.65
N HIS A 2 -87.73 27.90 17.80
CA HIS A 2 -86.62 27.68 16.87
C HIS A 2 -85.84 26.43 17.30
N LYS A 3 -85.70 25.47 16.39
CA LYS A 3 -85.06 24.18 16.63
C LYS A 3 -83.63 24.29 16.11
N ASP A 4 -82.68 24.58 17.00
CA ASP A 4 -81.26 24.67 16.65
C ASP A 4 -80.75 23.30 16.22
N LYS A 5 -80.31 23.24 14.96
CA LYS A 5 -79.88 22.05 14.25
C LYS A 5 -78.38 22.16 13.93
N HIS A 6 -77.54 22.37 14.95
CA HIS A 6 -76.09 22.43 14.80
C HIS A 6 -75.39 21.57 15.86
N SER A 7 -75.11 20.29 15.57
CA SER A 7 -74.10 19.56 16.36
C SER A 7 -73.29 18.48 15.63
N LYS A 8 -73.52 18.21 14.34
CA LYS A 8 -72.81 17.10 13.66
C LYS A 8 -71.51 17.48 12.91
N GLN A 9 -71.13 18.75 12.82
CA GLN A 9 -69.95 19.17 12.03
C GLN A 9 -68.62 19.23 12.83
N LYS A 10 -68.66 19.31 14.17
CA LYS A 10 -67.43 19.49 14.97
C LYS A 10 -66.52 18.25 15.00
N GLY A 11 -67.07 17.04 14.88
CA GLY A 11 -66.28 15.80 14.87
C GLY A 11 -65.44 15.60 13.61
N PHE A 12 -65.97 16.03 12.45
CA PHE A 12 -65.28 15.89 11.17
C PHE A 12 -64.05 16.78 11.06
N ALA A 13 -64.14 18.02 11.55
CA ALA A 13 -63.01 18.97 11.54
C ALA A 13 -61.83 18.46 12.39
N PHE A 14 -62.10 17.84 13.54
CA PHE A 14 -61.06 17.31 14.41
C PHE A 14 -60.32 16.11 13.78
N LEU A 15 -61.07 15.24 13.10
CA LEU A 15 -60.52 14.08 12.40
C LEU A 15 -59.61 14.52 11.24
N LEU A 16 -60.02 15.55 10.49
CA LEU A 16 -59.23 16.11 9.38
C LEU A 16 -57.91 16.72 9.87
N ILE A 17 -57.92 17.43 11.01
CA ILE A 17 -56.71 17.98 11.63
C ILE A 17 -55.74 16.87 12.04
N ILE A 18 -56.22 15.78 12.64
CA ILE A 18 -55.38 14.64 13.02
C ILE A 18 -54.73 14.01 11.79
N VAL A 19 -55.47 13.83 10.71
CA VAL A 19 -54.94 13.27 9.45
C VAL A 19 -53.87 14.19 8.86
N VAL A 20 -54.10 15.51 8.83
CA VAL A 20 -53.09 16.47 8.33
C VAL A 20 -51.83 16.45 9.19
N ILE A 21 -51.96 16.42 10.51
CA ILE A 21 -50.81 16.31 11.42
C ILE A 21 -50.05 15.01 11.14
N ALA A 22 -50.74 13.88 11.04
CA ALA A 22 -50.13 12.58 10.76
C ALA A 22 -49.37 12.56 9.42
N ILE A 23 -49.90 13.22 8.39
CA ILE A 23 -49.23 13.35 7.08
C ILE A 23 -47.99 14.26 7.20
N VAL A 24 -48.07 15.37 7.93
CA VAL A 24 -46.93 16.27 8.11
C VAL A 24 -45.83 15.60 8.93
N THR A 25 -46.16 14.88 10.01
CA THR A 25 -45.16 14.12 10.78
C THR A 25 -44.60 12.95 9.98
N SER A 26 -45.40 12.22 9.21
CA SER A 26 -44.86 11.13 8.39
C SER A 26 -43.92 11.63 7.29
N LEU A 27 -44.25 12.75 6.62
CA LEU A 27 -43.34 13.38 5.65
C LEU A 27 -42.08 13.94 6.31
N TRP A 28 -42.20 14.58 7.48
CA TRP A 28 -41.04 15.09 8.23
C TRP A 28 -40.13 13.96 8.71
N ILE A 29 -40.70 12.85 9.17
CA ILE A 29 -39.96 11.66 9.56
C ILE A 29 -39.30 11.01 8.34
N SER A 30 -40.00 10.91 7.20
CA SER A 30 -39.45 10.36 5.95
C SER A 30 -38.21 11.13 5.48
N THR A 31 -38.27 12.47 5.48
CA THR A 31 -37.12 13.30 5.09
C THR A 31 -35.95 13.22 6.07
N ARG A 32 -36.21 12.94 7.36
CA ARG A 32 -35.14 12.73 8.35
C ARG A 32 -34.53 11.32 8.27
N PHE A 33 -35.29 10.32 7.84
CA PHE A 33 -34.78 8.96 7.69
C PHE A 33 -33.67 8.87 6.63
N GLU A 34 -33.83 9.53 5.48
CA GLU A 34 -32.78 9.55 4.44
C GLU A 34 -31.46 10.14 4.97
N TYR A 35 -31.54 11.24 5.73
CA TYR A 35 -30.36 11.87 6.37
C TYR A 35 -29.68 10.95 7.40
N ILE A 36 -30.47 10.21 8.18
CA ILE A 36 -29.93 9.29 9.19
C ILE A 36 -29.23 8.12 8.51
N ILE A 37 -29.83 7.56 7.45
CA ILE A 37 -29.23 6.46 6.68
C ILE A 37 -27.91 6.91 6.04
N SER A 38 -27.87 8.11 5.43
CA SER A 38 -26.63 8.62 4.85
C SER A 38 -25.52 8.83 5.88
N PHE A 39 -25.88 9.23 7.11
CA PHE A 39 -24.92 9.41 8.21
C PHE A 39 -24.32 8.07 8.67
N PHE A 40 -25.13 7.01 8.79
CA PHE A 40 -24.61 5.68 9.11
C PHE A 40 -23.72 5.13 8.01
N LYS A 41 -24.12 5.30 6.74
CA LYS A 41 -23.31 4.92 5.58
C LYS A 41 -21.96 5.64 5.51
N SER A 42 -21.93 6.93 5.84
CA SER A 42 -20.65 7.67 5.89
C SER A 42 -19.74 7.18 7.01
N TYR A 43 -20.30 6.78 8.15
CA TYR A 43 -19.52 6.25 9.27
C TYR A 43 -18.88 4.90 8.91
N GLU A 44 -19.62 4.01 8.25
CA GLU A 44 -19.12 2.72 7.80
C GLU A 44 -18.00 2.87 6.75
N LEU A 45 -18.15 3.79 5.80
CA LEU A 45 -17.08 4.11 4.84
C LEU A 45 -15.83 4.66 5.52
N GLU A 46 -15.99 5.53 6.53
CA GLU A 46 -14.86 6.08 7.30
C GLU A 46 -14.13 4.99 8.11
N GLU A 47 -14.87 4.03 8.65
CA GLU A 47 -14.30 2.87 9.35
C GLU A 47 -13.48 2.00 8.38
N ARG A 48 -14.05 1.66 7.21
CA ARG A 48 -13.34 0.90 6.16
C ARG A 48 -12.10 1.62 5.65
N GLU A 49 -12.19 2.93 5.41
CA GLU A 49 -11.05 3.77 5.02
C GLU A 49 -9.95 3.78 6.10
N THR A 50 -10.34 3.79 7.38
CA THR A 50 -9.40 3.72 8.50
C THR A 50 -8.68 2.37 8.55
N GLU A 51 -9.40 1.26 8.37
CA GLU A 51 -8.80 -0.07 8.33
C GLU A 51 -7.86 -0.26 7.13
N LEU A 52 -8.24 0.28 5.97
CA LEU A 52 -7.42 0.25 4.76
C LEU A 52 -6.16 1.14 4.91
N THR A 53 -6.28 2.29 5.57
CA THR A 53 -5.15 3.14 5.94
C THR A 53 -4.19 2.42 6.88
N TRP A 54 -4.72 1.67 7.84
CA TRP A 54 -3.88 0.86 8.74
C TRP A 54 -3.08 -0.21 7.97
N ALA A 55 -3.71 -0.89 7.00
CA ALA A 55 -3.01 -1.83 6.12
C ALA A 55 -1.92 -1.14 5.28
N LYS A 56 -2.20 0.06 4.74
CA LYS A 56 -1.24 0.91 4.03
C LYS A 56 -0.01 1.23 4.90
N ASP A 57 -0.23 1.65 6.14
CA ASP A 57 0.84 1.98 7.07
C ASP A 57 1.71 0.75 7.40
N ARG A 58 1.09 -0.44 7.50
CA ARG A 58 1.83 -1.70 7.70
C ARG A 58 2.67 -2.08 6.50
N LEU A 59 2.21 -1.83 5.28
CA LEU A 59 3.00 -2.01 4.06
C LEU A 59 4.19 -1.03 4.01
N LEU A 60 3.98 0.24 4.32
CA LEU A 60 5.06 1.22 4.40
C LEU A 60 6.08 0.85 5.48
N GLN A 61 5.60 0.39 6.64
CA GLN A 61 6.44 -0.14 7.70
C GLN A 61 7.26 -1.35 7.22
N TYR A 62 6.64 -2.27 6.47
CA TYR A 62 7.35 -3.40 5.87
C TYR A 62 8.47 -2.90 4.94
N ALA A 63 8.15 -2.01 3.99
CA ALA A 63 9.11 -1.49 3.04
C ALA A 63 10.31 -0.81 3.71
N VAL A 64 10.10 -0.13 4.83
CA VAL A 64 11.17 0.56 5.57
C VAL A 64 11.97 -0.38 6.47
N LEU A 65 11.32 -1.33 7.13
CA LEU A 65 11.97 -2.19 8.13
C LEU A 65 12.59 -3.44 7.51
N HIS A 66 12.16 -3.86 6.33
CA HIS A 66 12.89 -4.83 5.53
C HIS A 66 14.07 -4.10 4.87
N PRO A 67 15.32 -4.55 5.01
CA PRO A 67 15.76 -5.95 5.14
C PRO A 67 16.54 -6.21 6.44
N GLU A 68 16.24 -7.32 7.10
CA GLU A 68 17.05 -7.78 8.22
C GLU A 68 18.47 -8.13 7.73
N VAL A 69 19.43 -7.44 8.31
CA VAL A 69 20.90 -7.46 8.10
C VAL A 69 21.54 -8.87 8.20
N TYR A 70 20.76 -9.92 8.46
CA TYR A 70 21.26 -11.27 8.69
C TYR A 70 20.29 -12.32 8.15
N LEU A 71 19.94 -12.26 6.86
CA LEU A 71 19.41 -13.44 6.20
C LEU A 71 20.47 -14.53 6.34
N THR A 72 20.25 -15.51 7.21
CA THR A 72 21.05 -16.72 7.20
C THR A 72 20.40 -17.69 6.24
N ASP A 73 21.18 -18.36 5.41
CA ASP A 73 20.65 -19.45 4.61
C ASP A 73 20.24 -20.65 5.50
N SER A 74 19.74 -21.72 4.88
CA SER A 74 19.36 -22.95 5.60
C SER A 74 20.53 -23.65 6.31
N SER A 75 21.77 -23.19 6.11
CA SER A 75 22.97 -23.65 6.81
C SER A 75 23.37 -22.76 8.00
N ASN A 76 22.56 -21.74 8.34
CA ASN A 76 22.85 -20.70 9.32
C ASN A 76 24.07 -19.81 8.95
N ALA A 77 24.53 -19.87 7.71
CA ALA A 77 25.56 -18.96 7.22
C ALA A 77 24.91 -17.64 6.83
N GLY A 78 25.50 -16.50 7.22
CA GLY A 78 25.06 -15.20 6.74
C GLY A 78 25.09 -15.16 5.21
N GLN A 79 24.01 -14.70 4.61
CA GLN A 79 23.93 -14.48 3.18
C GLN A 79 24.91 -13.39 2.76
N SER A 80 25.41 -13.47 1.53
CA SER A 80 26.25 -12.41 0.96
C SER A 80 25.47 -11.10 0.88
N ALA A 81 26.17 -9.97 0.88
CA ALA A 81 25.56 -8.65 0.75
C ALA A 81 24.66 -8.55 -0.50
N GLU A 82 25.08 -9.17 -1.61
CA GLU A 82 24.32 -9.32 -2.86
C GLU A 82 22.94 -10.01 -2.70
N SER A 83 22.72 -10.71 -1.58
CA SER A 83 21.48 -11.42 -1.25
C SER A 83 20.67 -10.73 -0.15
N ILE A 84 21.11 -9.58 0.34
CA ILE A 84 20.36 -8.75 1.29
C ILE A 84 19.68 -7.64 0.46
N PRO A 85 18.34 -7.56 0.44
CA PRO A 85 17.67 -6.47 -0.27
C PRO A 85 18.11 -5.10 0.26
N ALA A 86 17.83 -4.03 -0.46
CA ALA A 86 17.75 -2.69 0.12
C ALA A 86 16.35 -2.45 0.74
N PRO A 87 16.13 -1.41 1.56
CA PRO A 87 14.77 -1.01 1.91
C PRO A 87 13.98 -0.57 0.68
N GLY A 88 12.66 -0.64 0.78
CA GLY A 88 11.72 -0.11 -0.20
C GLY A 88 10.90 -1.15 -0.96
N TYR A 89 11.13 -2.45 -0.74
CA TYR A 89 10.32 -3.49 -1.37
C TYR A 89 9.04 -3.78 -0.60
N PHE A 90 7.99 -4.15 -1.33
CA PHE A 90 6.73 -4.64 -0.82
C PHE A 90 6.62 -6.16 -1.04
N PRO A 91 5.79 -6.86 -0.25
CA PRO A 91 5.51 -8.26 -0.50
C PRO A 91 4.80 -8.43 -1.84
N CYS A 92 4.97 -9.60 -2.45
CA CYS A 92 4.16 -10.01 -3.57
C CYS A 92 2.68 -10.09 -3.22
N PRO A 93 1.77 -9.81 -4.17
CA PRO A 93 0.37 -10.11 -3.99
C PRO A 93 0.13 -11.59 -3.73
N ASP A 94 -0.83 -11.85 -2.83
CA ASP A 94 -1.34 -13.18 -2.55
C ASP A 94 -2.28 -13.60 -3.70
N LEU A 95 -1.81 -14.54 -4.51
CA LEU A 95 -2.48 -14.92 -5.76
C LEU A 95 -3.52 -16.00 -5.61
N ASP A 96 -3.69 -16.64 -4.46
CA ASP A 96 -4.79 -17.60 -4.26
C ASP A 96 -5.70 -17.21 -3.09
N GLY A 97 -5.35 -16.10 -2.42
CA GLY A 97 -6.09 -15.56 -1.31
C GLY A 97 -5.97 -16.44 -0.08
N ASP A 98 -4.96 -17.30 0.05
CA ASP A 98 -4.77 -18.18 1.21
C ASP A 98 -4.10 -17.46 2.42
N GLY A 99 -3.58 -16.26 2.19
CA GLY A 99 -2.91 -15.40 3.14
C GLY A 99 -1.47 -15.81 3.48
N ASP A 100 -0.89 -16.80 2.79
CA ASP A 100 0.45 -17.32 2.98
C ASP A 100 1.36 -17.04 1.78
N ILE A 101 2.29 -16.10 1.95
CA ILE A 101 3.27 -15.75 0.90
C ILE A 101 4.42 -16.77 0.77
N ASN A 102 4.50 -17.76 1.67
CA ASN A 102 5.60 -18.72 1.71
C ASN A 102 5.31 -20.00 0.92
N SER A 103 4.15 -20.07 0.25
CA SER A 103 3.78 -21.18 -0.63
C SER A 103 4.78 -21.23 -1.81
N LEU A 104 5.67 -22.22 -1.74
CA LEU A 104 6.95 -22.31 -2.48
C LEU A 104 6.87 -22.27 -4.02
N ASN A 105 5.70 -22.11 -4.64
CA ASN A 105 5.55 -22.27 -6.09
C ASN A 105 4.71 -21.20 -6.80
N TYR A 106 3.96 -20.34 -6.10
CA TYR A 106 3.04 -19.40 -6.78
C TYR A 106 3.22 -17.92 -6.38
N GLU A 107 3.37 -17.56 -5.09
CA GLU A 107 3.50 -16.14 -4.70
C GLU A 107 4.95 -15.67 -4.45
N THR A 108 5.96 -16.52 -4.67
CA THR A 108 7.37 -16.22 -4.31
C THR A 108 8.17 -15.49 -5.39
N GLN A 109 7.61 -15.28 -6.58
CA GLN A 109 8.23 -14.55 -7.69
C GLN A 109 7.20 -13.64 -8.37
N CYS A 110 7.21 -12.37 -8.01
CA CYS A 110 6.48 -11.36 -8.79
C CYS A 110 7.28 -11.08 -10.06
N GLN A 111 6.96 -11.73 -11.17
CA GLN A 111 7.51 -11.35 -12.47
C GLN A 111 6.49 -10.44 -13.14
N ASN A 112 6.82 -9.17 -13.30
CA ASN A 112 6.11 -8.39 -14.29
C ASN A 112 7.14 -7.59 -15.09
N SER A 113 6.97 -7.64 -16.39
CA SER A 113 7.78 -6.99 -17.38
C SER A 113 6.77 -6.15 -18.13
N VAL A 114 7.08 -4.87 -18.22
CA VAL A 114 6.19 -3.79 -18.65
C VAL A 114 5.85 -3.86 -20.16
N ASP A 115 5.59 -5.04 -20.73
CA ASP A 115 5.10 -5.22 -22.09
C ASP A 115 3.56 -5.10 -22.09
N PHE A 116 3.08 -3.86 -21.93
CA PHE A 116 1.66 -3.48 -22.00
C PHE A 116 1.04 -3.82 -23.36
N GLY A 117 0.58 -5.06 -23.51
CA GLY A 117 -0.19 -5.53 -24.66
C GLY A 117 -1.31 -6.52 -24.33
N GLY A 118 -1.45 -6.91 -23.06
CA GLY A 118 -2.53 -7.76 -22.55
C GLY A 118 -3.61 -6.97 -21.82
N ASP A 119 -4.85 -7.45 -21.90
CA ASP A 119 -5.94 -7.00 -21.02
C ASP A 119 -5.60 -7.52 -19.62
N GLY A 120 -5.36 -6.63 -18.64
CA GLY A 120 -5.13 -7.07 -17.26
C GLY A 120 -6.36 -7.79 -16.73
N PHE A 121 -6.16 -8.72 -15.79
CA PHE A 121 -7.21 -9.62 -15.34
C PHE A 121 -7.52 -9.38 -13.87
N VAL A 122 -8.80 -9.08 -13.57
CA VAL A 122 -9.29 -8.90 -12.19
C VAL A 122 -9.78 -10.21 -11.60
N PRO A 123 -9.22 -10.67 -10.47
CA PRO A 123 -9.58 -11.94 -9.89
C PRO A 123 -10.93 -11.91 -9.19
N ASP A 124 -11.67 -12.99 -9.38
CA ASP A 124 -12.90 -13.30 -8.67
C ASP A 124 -12.56 -14.09 -7.39
N PRO A 125 -12.90 -13.61 -6.18
CA PRO A 125 -12.59 -14.27 -4.91
C PRO A 125 -13.25 -15.63 -4.75
N ASP A 126 -14.32 -15.91 -5.49
CA ASP A 126 -15.04 -17.18 -5.43
C ASP A 126 -14.48 -18.23 -6.42
N LEU A 127 -13.55 -17.85 -7.29
CA LEU A 127 -12.95 -18.71 -8.30
C LEU A 127 -11.43 -18.76 -8.16
N ALA A 128 -10.92 -19.89 -7.66
CA ALA A 128 -9.49 -20.25 -7.68
C ALA A 128 -8.85 -20.33 -9.09
N ALA A 129 -9.58 -19.91 -10.14
CA ALA A 129 -9.14 -19.84 -11.52
C ALA A 129 -9.38 -18.42 -12.03
N GLY A 130 -8.35 -17.57 -11.98
CA GLY A 130 -8.46 -16.19 -12.45
C GLY A 130 -7.52 -15.18 -11.77
N LEU A 131 -6.52 -15.62 -11.03
CA LEU A 131 -5.53 -14.69 -10.49
C LEU A 131 -4.43 -14.61 -11.55
N GLY A 132 -4.24 -13.42 -12.14
CA GLY A 132 -3.26 -13.20 -13.21
C GLY A 132 -1.92 -13.85 -12.87
N SER A 133 -1.19 -14.31 -13.88
CA SER A 133 -0.04 -15.20 -13.63
C SER A 133 1.20 -14.52 -13.05
N CYS A 134 1.19 -13.20 -12.82
CA CYS A 134 2.36 -12.38 -12.45
C CYS A 134 3.63 -12.91 -13.12
N ASN A 135 3.55 -13.06 -14.45
CA ASN A 135 4.48 -13.78 -15.32
C ASN A 135 5.18 -12.88 -16.34
N GLY A 136 5.10 -11.56 -16.19
CA GLY A 136 5.74 -10.65 -17.13
C GLY A 136 4.86 -10.03 -18.20
N THR A 137 3.56 -10.33 -18.26
CA THR A 137 2.71 -9.93 -19.42
C THR A 137 1.50 -9.07 -19.08
N ASP A 138 1.06 -9.08 -17.82
CA ASP A 138 -0.18 -8.45 -17.37
C ASP A 138 0.03 -7.83 -15.98
N LEU A 139 -0.81 -6.86 -15.61
CA LEU A 139 -0.76 -6.23 -14.28
C LEU A 139 -0.87 -7.29 -13.18
N CYS A 140 0.14 -7.34 -12.30
CA CYS A 140 0.17 -8.30 -11.20
C CYS A 140 -0.85 -7.88 -10.12
N LEU A 141 -1.92 -8.66 -10.01
CA LEU A 141 -3.05 -8.42 -9.14
C LEU A 141 -3.35 -9.66 -8.30
N GLY A 142 -3.51 -9.44 -7.00
CA GLY A 142 -3.99 -10.44 -6.07
C GLY A 142 -4.56 -9.79 -4.82
N TYR A 143 -4.49 -10.50 -3.71
CA TYR A 143 -4.90 -10.03 -2.41
C TYR A 143 -3.71 -9.49 -1.62
N LEU A 144 -4.00 -8.60 -0.67
CA LEU A 144 -3.02 -8.24 0.34
C LEU A 144 -2.74 -9.49 1.19
N PRO A 145 -1.48 -9.94 1.31
CA PRO A 145 -1.16 -11.08 2.16
C PRO A 145 -1.62 -10.82 3.59
N ARG A 146 -2.12 -11.85 4.28
CA ARG A 146 -2.55 -11.71 5.68
C ARG A 146 -1.43 -11.16 6.58
N GLY A 147 -0.22 -11.64 6.32
CA GLY A 147 0.96 -11.27 7.09
C GLY A 147 2.17 -12.10 6.69
N ILE A 148 3.29 -11.83 7.33
CA ILE A 148 4.53 -12.58 7.16
C ILE A 148 4.88 -13.17 8.51
N SER A 149 4.62 -14.46 8.65
CA SER A 149 4.65 -15.15 9.94
C SER A 149 6.05 -15.13 10.57
N GLU A 150 7.08 -15.26 9.73
CA GLU A 150 8.50 -15.23 10.07
C GLU A 150 8.94 -13.87 10.65
N ARG A 151 8.14 -12.83 10.41
CA ARG A 151 8.44 -11.44 10.78
C ARG A 151 7.46 -10.86 11.79
N HIS A 152 6.52 -11.67 12.28
CA HIS A 152 5.45 -11.22 13.18
C HIS A 152 4.72 -9.97 12.68
N LEU A 153 4.60 -9.83 11.36
CA LEU A 153 3.91 -8.73 10.72
C LEU A 153 2.54 -9.18 10.23
N TYR A 154 1.51 -8.41 10.56
CA TYR A 154 0.12 -8.65 10.15
C TYR A 154 -0.35 -7.41 9.38
N PHE A 155 -0.91 -7.63 8.19
CA PHE A 155 -1.37 -6.55 7.30
C PHE A 155 -2.89 -6.41 7.32
N ALA A 156 -3.62 -7.51 7.21
CA ALA A 156 -5.08 -7.54 7.17
C ALA A 156 -5.58 -8.99 7.28
N GLU A 157 -6.91 -9.16 7.32
CA GLU A 157 -7.51 -10.48 7.16
C GLU A 157 -7.23 -11.01 5.75
N GLN A 158 -7.19 -12.34 5.63
CA GLN A 158 -6.95 -13.04 4.37
C GLN A 158 -8.00 -12.68 3.32
N ALA A 159 -7.56 -12.46 2.07
CA ALA A 159 -8.40 -12.08 0.93
C ALA A 159 -9.32 -10.87 1.17
N LYS A 160 -9.01 -10.02 2.16
CA LYS A 160 -9.86 -8.87 2.51
C LYS A 160 -9.72 -7.70 1.56
N TYR A 161 -8.49 -7.41 1.12
CA TYR A 161 -8.20 -6.28 0.25
C TYR A 161 -7.56 -6.76 -1.03
N TYR A 162 -8.01 -6.24 -2.16
CA TYR A 162 -7.27 -6.32 -3.40
C TYR A 162 -6.00 -5.48 -3.30
N TYR A 163 -4.94 -5.97 -3.91
CA TYR A 163 -3.61 -5.39 -3.80
C TYR A 163 -2.93 -5.40 -5.16
N PHE A 164 -2.66 -4.19 -5.62
CA PHE A 164 -1.94 -3.90 -6.85
C PHE A 164 -0.58 -3.34 -6.49
N LEU A 165 0.45 -3.87 -7.14
CA LEU A 165 1.83 -3.51 -6.89
C LEU A 165 2.53 -3.24 -8.21
N ASP A 166 3.19 -2.10 -8.29
CA ASP A 166 4.20 -1.86 -9.32
C ASP A 166 5.38 -2.82 -9.08
N GLU A 167 5.61 -3.73 -10.02
CA GLU A 167 6.54 -4.84 -9.83
C GLU A 167 7.97 -4.42 -9.52
N ARG A 168 8.36 -3.20 -9.90
CA ARG A 168 9.70 -2.66 -9.62
C ARG A 168 9.96 -2.57 -8.13
N PHE A 169 8.88 -2.48 -7.35
CA PHE A 169 8.88 -2.43 -5.89
C PHE A 169 8.60 -3.80 -5.27
N ALA A 170 8.38 -4.85 -6.05
CA ALA A 170 8.12 -6.19 -5.54
C ALA A 170 9.39 -6.86 -5.01
N PHE A 171 9.27 -7.48 -3.85
CA PHE A 171 10.29 -8.39 -3.34
C PHE A 171 10.43 -9.59 -4.29
N ARG A 172 11.66 -9.94 -4.68
CA ARG A 172 11.98 -11.04 -5.62
C ARG A 172 11.34 -10.88 -7.00
N ASN A 173 11.55 -9.72 -7.62
CA ASN A 173 11.22 -9.54 -9.01
C ASN A 173 12.17 -10.33 -9.92
N GLY A 174 11.64 -11.34 -10.65
CA GLY A 174 12.44 -12.19 -11.53
C GLY A 174 12.85 -11.53 -12.84
N ASP A 175 12.11 -10.52 -13.31
CA ASP A 175 12.37 -9.78 -14.54
C ASP A 175 13.41 -8.68 -14.34
N HIS A 176 13.42 -8.11 -13.13
CA HIS A 176 14.47 -7.22 -12.63
C HIS A 176 15.55 -7.95 -11.85
N ALA A 177 15.73 -9.26 -12.02
CA ALA A 177 16.89 -9.95 -11.49
C ALA A 177 18.10 -9.64 -12.40
N ALA A 178 19.03 -8.81 -11.95
CA ALA A 178 20.31 -8.67 -12.63
C ALA A 178 20.93 -10.06 -12.65
N LYS A 179 21.37 -10.53 -13.81
CA LYS A 179 22.26 -11.68 -13.81
C LYS A 179 23.58 -11.18 -13.26
N ALA A 180 24.01 -11.77 -12.14
CA ALA A 180 25.38 -11.63 -11.69
C ALA A 180 26.33 -11.92 -12.86
N PRO A 181 27.57 -11.42 -12.85
CA PRO A 181 28.56 -11.76 -13.89
C PRO A 181 28.73 -13.27 -14.10
N THR A 182 28.36 -14.08 -13.10
CA THR A 182 28.37 -15.55 -13.08
C THR A 182 27.13 -16.20 -13.71
N GLY A 183 26.11 -15.42 -14.09
CA GLY A 183 24.82 -15.90 -14.62
C GLY A 183 23.80 -16.30 -13.55
N ALA A 184 24.14 -16.20 -12.27
CA ALA A 184 23.18 -16.38 -11.17
C ALA A 184 22.19 -15.21 -11.13
N ALA A 185 20.91 -15.51 -10.87
CA ALA A 185 19.91 -14.46 -10.67
C ALA A 185 20.23 -13.73 -9.36
N ILE A 186 20.53 -12.45 -9.43
CA ILE A 186 20.58 -11.56 -8.25
C ILE A 186 19.13 -11.29 -7.89
N GLN A 187 18.73 -11.72 -6.71
CA GLN A 187 17.32 -11.69 -6.27
C GLN A 187 16.85 -10.30 -5.84
N TYR A 188 17.77 -9.34 -5.75
CA TYR A 188 17.55 -8.01 -5.21
C TYR A 188 18.39 -6.99 -5.98
N ILE A 189 17.97 -6.53 -7.17
CA ILE A 189 18.58 -5.30 -7.71
C ILE A 189 18.10 -4.16 -6.81
N PRO A 190 19.01 -3.44 -6.12
CA PRO A 190 18.63 -2.27 -5.35
C PRO A 190 17.87 -1.32 -6.26
N MET A 191 16.62 -1.01 -5.92
CA MET A 191 15.85 -0.09 -6.75
C MET A 191 16.42 1.30 -6.54
N ASN A 192 17.20 1.77 -7.52
CA ASN A 192 17.72 3.13 -7.53
C ASN A 192 16.54 4.09 -7.64
N PRO A 193 16.24 4.88 -6.60
CA PRO A 193 15.07 5.75 -6.70
C PRO A 193 15.28 6.84 -7.77
N SER A 194 16.53 7.19 -8.13
CA SER A 194 16.81 8.09 -9.25
C SER A 194 16.53 7.48 -10.64
N GLU A 195 16.37 6.16 -10.72
CA GLU A 195 15.98 5.44 -11.93
C GLU A 195 14.46 5.33 -12.08
N PHE A 196 13.68 5.82 -11.11
CA PHE A 196 12.23 5.96 -11.26
C PHE A 196 11.91 7.14 -12.19
N ASN A 197 12.11 6.92 -13.49
CA ASN A 197 11.81 7.92 -14.50
C ASN A 197 10.31 7.91 -14.83
N VAL A 198 9.53 8.67 -14.05
CA VAL A 198 8.08 8.86 -14.26
C VAL A 198 7.75 9.44 -15.65
N ALA A 199 8.75 10.00 -16.35
CA ALA A 199 8.57 10.70 -17.62
C ALA A 199 8.66 9.81 -18.88
N GLY A 200 9.02 8.52 -18.75
CA GLY A 200 9.40 7.68 -19.90
C GLY A 200 8.33 6.71 -20.44
N SER A 201 7.41 6.27 -19.59
CA SER A 201 6.35 5.32 -19.90
C SER A 201 5.26 5.53 -18.88
N SER A 202 3.99 5.50 -19.29
CA SER A 202 2.85 5.81 -18.42
C SER A 202 3.04 5.23 -17.02
N PRO A 203 2.83 6.03 -15.97
CA PRO A 203 2.80 5.52 -14.60
C PRO A 203 1.85 4.32 -14.52
N VAL A 204 2.35 3.21 -13.97
CA VAL A 204 1.68 1.90 -14.02
C VAL A 204 0.33 1.93 -13.31
N LEU A 205 0.25 2.69 -12.20
CA LEU A 205 -0.96 2.84 -11.41
C LEU A 205 -1.35 4.31 -11.23
N SER A 206 -2.65 4.55 -11.35
CA SER A 206 -3.31 5.83 -11.12
C SER A 206 -4.57 5.68 -10.30
N ILE A 207 -4.90 6.71 -9.53
CA ILE A 207 -6.16 6.83 -8.80
C ILE A 207 -6.80 8.16 -9.20
N ASN A 208 -8.03 8.12 -9.72
CA ASN A 208 -8.78 9.27 -10.20
C ASN A 208 -7.97 10.11 -11.22
N GLY A 209 -7.25 9.45 -12.13
CA GLY A 209 -6.37 10.10 -13.11
C GLY A 209 -5.12 10.77 -12.53
N LYS A 210 -4.90 10.72 -11.21
CA LYS A 210 -3.62 11.07 -10.60
C LYS A 210 -2.72 9.85 -10.68
N THR A 211 -1.54 10.05 -11.21
CA THR A 211 -0.61 8.97 -11.49
C THR A 211 0.55 8.90 -10.50
N GLY A 212 1.38 7.85 -10.60
CA GLY A 212 2.61 7.72 -9.81
C GLY A 212 2.41 6.94 -8.52
N TYR A 213 1.40 6.09 -8.46
CA TYR A 213 1.20 5.16 -7.36
C TYR A 213 2.09 3.92 -7.53
N VAL A 214 2.69 3.47 -6.43
CA VAL A 214 3.51 2.26 -6.38
C VAL A 214 2.72 1.06 -5.87
N VAL A 215 1.71 1.34 -5.04
CA VAL A 215 0.76 0.37 -4.50
C VAL A 215 -0.63 0.97 -4.55
N VAL A 216 -1.63 0.15 -4.88
CA VAL A 216 -3.04 0.46 -4.68
C VAL A 216 -3.69 -0.68 -3.90
N LEU A 217 -4.44 -0.31 -2.85
CA LEU A 217 -5.27 -1.23 -2.07
C LEU A 217 -6.73 -0.88 -2.32
N ILE A 218 -7.55 -1.90 -2.52
CA ILE A 218 -8.99 -1.73 -2.70
C ILE A 218 -9.73 -2.64 -1.74
N ASP A 219 -10.62 -2.05 -0.95
CA ASP A 219 -11.67 -2.76 -0.23
C ASP A 219 -12.91 -2.78 -1.13
N PRO A 220 -13.33 -3.95 -1.65
CA PRO A 220 -14.46 -4.07 -2.56
C PRO A 220 -15.83 -3.85 -1.90
N GLY A 221 -15.90 -3.93 -0.57
CA GLY A 221 -17.16 -3.86 0.17
C GLY A 221 -17.70 -5.23 0.55
N LEU A 222 -19.00 -5.26 0.90
CA LEU A 222 -19.62 -6.44 1.50
C LEU A 222 -19.89 -7.58 0.50
N ASP A 223 -19.98 -7.28 -0.78
CA ASP A 223 -20.13 -8.29 -1.84
C ASP A 223 -18.80 -8.94 -2.23
N GLY A 224 -17.68 -8.37 -1.81
CA GLY A 224 -16.35 -8.86 -2.13
C GLY A 224 -15.92 -8.62 -3.58
N GLN A 225 -16.71 -7.90 -4.39
CA GLN A 225 -16.46 -7.73 -5.82
C GLN A 225 -16.05 -6.30 -6.15
N LEU A 226 -15.02 -6.13 -6.99
CA LEU A 226 -14.66 -4.81 -7.49
C LEU A 226 -15.76 -4.27 -8.40
N ASN A 227 -16.01 -2.96 -8.29
CA ASN A 227 -16.91 -2.28 -9.19
C ASN A 227 -16.34 -2.25 -10.62
N GLY A 228 -17.21 -2.13 -11.62
CA GLY A 228 -16.84 -2.25 -13.04
C GLY A 228 -15.68 -1.36 -13.51
N GLU A 229 -15.54 -0.16 -12.93
CA GLU A 229 -14.43 0.77 -13.24
C GLU A 229 -13.08 0.35 -12.63
N ASN A 230 -13.08 -0.48 -11.57
CA ASN A 230 -11.88 -1.02 -10.95
C ASN A 230 -11.65 -2.50 -11.33
N ALA A 231 -12.64 -3.11 -11.99
CA ALA A 231 -12.65 -4.51 -12.38
C ALA A 231 -12.24 -4.75 -13.85
N ASP A 232 -11.89 -3.70 -14.59
CA ASP A 232 -11.59 -3.77 -16.02
C ASP A 232 -10.14 -4.17 -16.35
N GLY A 233 -9.29 -4.24 -15.32
CA GLY A 233 -7.92 -4.74 -15.40
C GLY A 233 -6.92 -3.73 -15.94
N ASP A 234 -7.29 -2.46 -16.05
CA ASP A 234 -6.32 -1.42 -16.35
C ASP A 234 -5.60 -0.93 -15.07
N GLY A 235 -4.78 0.11 -15.21
CA GLY A 235 -4.06 0.74 -14.10
C GLY A 235 -4.73 2.02 -13.58
N ASP A 236 -5.95 2.35 -13.99
CA ASP A 236 -6.68 3.58 -13.61
C ASP A 236 -7.85 3.28 -12.66
N PHE A 237 -7.56 3.33 -11.37
CA PHE A 237 -8.56 3.09 -10.34
C PHE A 237 -9.38 4.35 -10.04
N GLN A 238 -10.65 4.17 -9.74
CA GLN A 238 -11.54 5.25 -9.36
C GLN A 238 -11.99 5.13 -7.91
N TYR A 239 -11.96 6.27 -7.22
CA TYR A 239 -12.54 6.44 -5.89
C TYR A 239 -13.42 7.68 -5.87
N ASN A 240 -14.73 7.46 -5.83
CA ASN A 240 -15.71 8.54 -5.78
C ASN A 240 -16.66 8.39 -4.57
N PRO A 241 -16.28 8.94 -3.41
CA PRO A 241 -17.06 8.83 -2.18
C PRO A 241 -18.43 9.53 -2.23
N LEU A 242 -18.69 10.38 -3.23
CA LEU A 242 -19.96 11.13 -3.34
C LEU A 242 -21.03 10.34 -4.10
N ASN A 243 -20.65 9.64 -5.17
CA ASN A 243 -21.59 8.78 -5.91
C ASN A 243 -21.92 7.50 -5.12
N SER A 244 -20.97 7.01 -4.31
CA SER A 244 -21.12 5.80 -3.50
C SER A 244 -22.16 5.93 -2.38
N LEU A 245 -22.15 7.05 -1.65
CA LEU A 245 -23.06 7.29 -0.53
C LEU A 245 -24.55 7.25 -0.91
N MET A 246 -24.88 7.54 -2.17
CA MET A 246 -26.26 7.65 -2.63
C MET A 246 -26.85 6.34 -3.17
N ASN A 247 -26.04 5.46 -3.74
CA ASN A 247 -26.56 4.31 -4.50
C ASN A 247 -26.29 2.97 -3.80
N ASP A 248 -25.07 2.74 -3.29
CA ASP A 248 -24.70 1.46 -2.68
C ASP A 248 -23.39 1.57 -1.88
N ALA A 249 -23.45 2.18 -0.69
CA ALA A 249 -22.26 2.40 0.14
C ALA A 249 -21.61 1.08 0.59
N ASP A 250 -22.41 0.04 0.76
CA ASP A 250 -22.01 -1.27 1.28
C ASP A 250 -21.12 -2.01 0.27
N ASN A 251 -21.39 -1.84 -1.03
CA ASN A 251 -20.64 -2.42 -2.15
C ASN A 251 -19.80 -1.39 -2.92
N THR A 252 -19.50 -0.27 -2.26
CA THR A 252 -18.59 0.73 -2.84
C THR A 252 -17.16 0.34 -2.57
N ASP A 253 -16.34 0.42 -3.63
CA ASP A 253 -14.89 0.30 -3.55
C ASP A 253 -14.29 1.48 -2.77
N VAL A 254 -13.58 1.16 -1.69
CA VAL A 254 -12.71 2.13 -1.02
C VAL A 254 -11.29 1.90 -1.52
N VAL A 255 -10.70 2.89 -2.16
CA VAL A 255 -9.38 2.79 -2.77
C VAL A 255 -8.43 3.72 -2.04
N ILE A 256 -7.28 3.19 -1.62
CA ILE A 256 -6.15 3.98 -1.14
C ILE A 256 -4.89 3.55 -1.88
N GLY A 257 -3.95 4.48 -2.07
CA GLY A 257 -2.68 4.15 -2.71
C GLY A 257 -1.50 4.72 -1.95
N ILE A 258 -0.34 4.09 -2.15
CA ILE A 258 0.96 4.63 -1.77
C ILE A 258 1.51 5.33 -2.99
N HIS A 259 1.66 6.64 -2.90
CA HIS A 259 2.27 7.42 -3.97
C HIS A 259 3.79 7.26 -3.93
N TYR A 260 4.46 7.36 -5.08
CA TYR A 260 5.92 7.25 -5.17
C TYR A 260 6.61 8.22 -4.21
N ASP A 261 6.23 9.50 -4.19
CA ASP A 261 6.80 10.50 -3.26
C ASP A 261 6.60 10.12 -1.78
N GLU A 262 5.48 9.48 -1.43
CA GLU A 262 5.22 9.02 -0.06
C GLU A 262 6.18 7.88 0.30
N TRP A 263 6.26 6.87 -0.56
CA TRP A 263 7.22 5.78 -0.43
C TRP A 263 8.66 6.31 -0.34
N LEU A 264 9.03 7.25 -1.21
CA LEU A 264 10.35 7.85 -1.30
C LEU A 264 10.76 8.51 0.01
N ASN A 265 9.85 9.30 0.60
CA ASN A 265 10.08 9.98 1.87
C ASN A 265 10.34 8.97 3.01
N TRP A 266 9.54 7.90 3.08
CA TRP A 266 9.70 6.84 4.08
C TRP A 266 11.04 6.08 3.93
N VAL A 267 11.38 5.69 2.71
CA VAL A 267 12.66 5.01 2.42
C VAL A 267 13.85 5.94 2.65
N ALA A 268 13.76 7.21 2.23
CA ALA A 268 14.80 8.21 2.50
C ALA A 268 15.09 8.33 4.00
N ARG A 269 14.06 8.49 4.84
CA ARG A 269 14.20 8.55 6.30
C ARG A 269 14.93 7.34 6.85
N ARG A 270 14.63 6.15 6.36
CA ARG A 270 15.31 4.91 6.74
C ARG A 270 16.80 4.95 6.40
N VAL A 271 17.12 5.31 5.16
CA VAL A 271 18.49 5.41 4.65
C VAL A 271 19.28 6.44 5.45
N CYS A 272 18.70 7.59 5.74
CA CYS A 272 19.31 8.65 6.54
C CYS A 272 19.55 8.23 8.00
N SER A 273 18.57 7.54 8.61
CA SER A 273 18.70 7.04 9.98
C SER A 273 19.82 5.99 10.10
N GLU A 274 19.96 5.11 9.11
CA GLU A 274 21.07 4.14 9.09
C GLU A 274 22.40 4.81 8.77
N HIS A 275 22.44 5.79 7.87
CA HIS A 275 23.63 6.59 7.62
C HIS A 275 24.16 7.25 8.90
N GLN A 276 23.32 7.95 9.67
CA GLN A 276 23.73 8.57 10.94
C GLN A 276 24.27 7.57 11.94
N ARG A 277 23.65 6.38 12.01
CA ARG A 277 24.09 5.30 12.88
C ARG A 277 25.50 4.83 12.52
N PHE A 278 25.86 4.85 11.24
CA PHE A 278 27.18 4.43 10.76
C PHE A 278 28.22 5.52 10.79
N ASP A 279 27.81 6.78 10.60
CA ASP A 279 28.66 7.96 10.76
C ASP A 279 28.94 8.29 12.23
N GLY A 280 28.48 7.43 13.16
CA GLY A 280 28.80 7.53 14.57
C GLY A 280 28.08 8.63 15.32
N GLY A 281 27.03 9.23 14.72
CA GLY A 281 26.32 10.36 15.32
C GLY A 281 27.28 11.52 15.60
N ASN A 282 27.50 12.36 14.59
CA ASN A 282 28.32 13.56 14.65
C ASN A 282 27.67 14.63 15.57
N GLY A 283 27.59 14.31 16.86
CA GLY A 283 27.01 15.11 17.92
C GLY A 283 28.04 15.93 18.69
N ASP A 284 29.28 16.03 18.17
CA ASP A 284 30.23 17.03 18.66
C ASP A 284 30.45 18.12 17.60
N GLU A 285 29.40 18.93 17.39
CA GLU A 285 29.56 20.23 16.73
C GLU A 285 30.49 21.18 17.52
N ASN A 286 30.89 20.80 18.74
CA ASN A 286 31.96 21.49 19.45
C ASN A 286 33.27 21.02 18.82
N ASN A 287 33.66 21.71 17.74
CA ASN A 287 35.02 21.70 17.21
C ASN A 287 36.00 22.28 18.25
N ASP A 288 36.08 21.66 19.42
CA ASP A 288 36.92 22.05 20.55
C ASP A 288 38.36 21.55 20.40
N GLY A 289 38.62 20.80 19.33
CA GLY A 289 39.93 20.27 18.98
C GLY A 289 40.41 19.17 19.92
N ASN A 290 39.54 18.64 20.77
CA ASN A 290 39.82 17.49 21.60
C ASN A 290 39.32 16.25 20.86
N THR A 291 40.24 15.50 20.26
CA THR A 291 39.96 14.15 19.77
C THR A 291 39.80 13.24 20.96
N ASP A 292 38.62 13.26 21.56
CA ASP A 292 38.23 12.31 22.60
C ASP A 292 38.32 10.91 22.01
N ALA A 293 38.76 9.91 22.78
CA ALA A 293 38.85 8.53 22.30
C ALA A 293 37.48 7.92 21.88
N ALA A 294 36.37 8.65 22.03
CA ALA A 294 35.06 8.31 21.49
C ALA A 294 34.93 8.67 20.00
N ASP A 295 35.67 9.66 19.52
CA ASP A 295 35.68 10.14 18.13
C ASP A 295 36.44 9.18 17.18
N GLU A 296 37.29 8.32 17.73
CA GLU A 296 38.06 7.31 16.97
C GLU A 296 37.37 5.93 16.86
N ILE A 297 36.19 5.74 17.48
CA ILE A 297 35.54 4.41 17.54
C ILE A 297 34.56 4.14 16.40
N TYR A 298 34.13 5.16 15.66
CA TYR A 298 33.21 5.01 14.52
C TYR A 298 33.86 5.43 13.20
N THR A 299 35.05 4.90 12.91
CA THR A 299 35.37 4.64 11.49
C THR A 299 34.30 3.66 11.01
N GLY A 300 33.47 4.08 10.04
CA GLY A 300 32.28 3.37 9.58
C GLY A 300 32.44 1.85 9.49
N ILE A 301 31.31 1.13 9.52
CA ILE A 301 31.26 -0.33 9.52
C ILE A 301 32.39 -0.91 8.66
N ASP A 302 33.18 -1.82 9.24
CA ASP A 302 34.14 -2.63 8.50
C ASP A 302 33.51 -3.04 7.15
N GLU A 303 34.14 -2.63 6.04
CA GLU A 303 33.64 -2.89 4.68
C GLU A 303 33.41 -4.41 4.44
N THR A 304 33.95 -5.26 5.31
CA THR A 304 33.73 -6.71 5.32
C THR A 304 32.41 -7.16 5.96
N ILE A 305 31.68 -6.29 6.66
CA ILE A 305 30.35 -6.59 7.20
C ILE A 305 29.33 -6.44 6.07
N GLY A 306 28.74 -7.57 5.67
CA GLY A 306 27.64 -7.61 4.72
C GLY A 306 26.44 -6.83 5.24
N HIS A 307 26.24 -5.65 4.67
CA HIS A 307 25.13 -4.75 4.99
C HIS A 307 24.68 -4.10 3.68
N TRP A 308 23.37 -3.99 3.47
CA TRP A 308 22.81 -3.41 2.23
C TRP A 308 23.29 -1.96 1.97
N PHE A 309 23.67 -1.23 3.03
CA PHE A 309 24.24 0.13 2.97
C PHE A 309 25.76 0.16 2.64
N ASN A 310 26.46 -0.96 2.84
CA ASN A 310 27.90 -1.08 2.60
C ASN A 310 28.26 -1.66 1.23
N ASP A 311 27.28 -2.22 0.53
CA ASP A 311 27.54 -2.93 -0.72
C ASP A 311 27.80 -1.92 -1.84
N TYR A 312 29.07 -1.53 -2.05
CA TYR A 312 29.46 -0.82 -3.26
C TYR A 312 30.94 -0.91 -3.62
N ASP A 313 31.22 -1.63 -4.72
CA ASP A 313 32.34 -1.35 -5.61
C ASP A 313 31.80 -1.16 -7.05
N LEU A 314 31.92 0.07 -7.57
CA LEU A 314 31.60 0.47 -8.95
C LEU A 314 32.19 -0.47 -10.02
N ALA A 315 33.30 -1.15 -9.71
CA ALA A 315 33.99 -2.01 -10.65
C ALA A 315 33.35 -3.40 -10.79
N THR A 316 32.68 -3.92 -9.76
CA THR A 316 32.16 -5.30 -9.72
C THR A 316 30.64 -5.38 -9.64
N ASP A 317 29.98 -4.35 -9.09
CA ASP A 317 28.52 -4.29 -8.98
C ASP A 317 27.95 -3.03 -9.63
N ARG A 318 27.72 -3.11 -10.94
CA ARG A 318 27.20 -2.01 -11.76
C ARG A 318 25.71 -1.73 -11.52
N TYR A 319 25.03 -2.53 -10.70
CA TYR A 319 23.58 -2.44 -10.47
C TYR A 319 23.22 -1.97 -9.06
N GLY A 320 24.20 -1.68 -8.19
CA GLY A 320 23.98 -1.05 -6.90
C GLY A 320 23.47 0.39 -7.02
N ALA A 321 22.40 0.71 -6.31
CA ALA A 321 21.58 1.93 -6.43
C ALA A 321 22.20 3.26 -5.96
N ASP A 322 23.50 3.34 -5.69
CA ASP A 322 24.16 4.54 -5.13
C ASP A 322 23.39 5.14 -3.92
N TRP A 323 23.00 4.30 -2.96
CA TRP A 323 22.29 4.72 -1.75
C TRP A 323 23.08 5.75 -0.92
N ARG A 324 24.41 5.79 -1.08
CA ARG A 324 25.26 6.80 -0.43
C ARG A 324 25.11 8.17 -1.09
N GLY A 325 24.95 8.25 -2.41
CA GLY A 325 24.56 9.50 -3.09
C GLY A 325 23.23 10.06 -2.58
N TRP A 326 22.32 9.18 -2.12
CA TRP A 326 21.02 9.51 -1.54
C TRP A 326 21.06 10.17 -0.16
N VAL A 327 22.17 10.04 0.57
CA VAL A 327 22.36 10.77 1.84
C VAL A 327 22.22 12.28 1.64
N SER A 328 22.61 12.80 0.48
CA SER A 328 22.45 14.22 0.15
C SER A 328 20.98 14.65 -0.03
N GLN A 329 20.06 13.70 -0.16
CA GLN A 329 18.62 13.92 -0.30
C GLN A 329 17.85 13.71 1.00
N CYS A 330 18.53 13.56 2.13
CA CYS A 330 17.89 13.43 3.43
C CYS A 330 16.98 14.63 3.72
N PRO A 331 15.67 14.41 3.97
CA PRO A 331 14.79 15.48 4.41
C PRO A 331 15.37 16.16 5.67
N GLU A 332 15.29 17.50 5.76
CA GLU A 332 15.78 18.23 6.94
C GLU A 332 15.09 17.76 8.24
N ASP A 333 13.89 17.19 8.15
CA ASP A 333 13.12 16.63 9.26
C ASP A 333 13.24 15.11 9.42
N ALA A 334 14.07 14.44 8.60
CA ALA A 334 14.36 13.01 8.75
C ALA A 334 15.28 12.70 9.94
N TYR A 335 15.87 13.73 10.53
CA TYR A 335 16.70 13.63 11.73
C TYR A 335 15.77 13.53 12.95
N PRO A 336 15.79 12.41 13.71
CA PRO A 336 15.09 12.38 14.99
C PRO A 336 15.66 13.49 15.88
N GLN A 337 14.81 14.42 16.31
CA GLN A 337 15.17 15.43 17.31
C GLN A 337 15.39 14.82 18.69
#